data_AF-A0A3L8SEI5-F1
#
_entry.id   AF-A0A3L8SEI5-F1
#
_cell.length_a   1.000
_cell.length_b   1.000
_cell.length_c   1.000
_cell.angle_alpha   90.00
_cell.angle_beta   90.00
_cell.angle_gamma   90.00
#
_symmetry.space_group_name_H-M   'P 1'
#
loop_
_entity.id
_entity.type
_entity.pdbx_description
1 polymer ?
#
loop_
_entity_poly.entity_id
_entity_poly.type
_entity_poly.pdbx_seq_one_letter_code
_entity_poly.pdbx_strand_id
1 'polypeptide(L)'
;MPTLNALSFLLQKSLSETFGADKYSRTRKEVLTYMFSRPMQMALYFCTGVLDDETLFHHYALNVPFYTHFTSPIRRYADILVHRLLSASLGATSPIKMEKEAIQKQADHCNDRKMASKRVQELSADLFFSVFVRVRPKAVFSQGISGFPCEKPTWTGGFVYALGFRKGKQ
;
A
#
# COMPACT_ATOMS: atom_id res chain seq x y z
N MET A 1 1.94 -17.84 22.63
CA MET A 1 1.42 -16.88 21.64
C MET A 1 2.35 -16.91 20.44
N PRO A 2 1.89 -17.25 19.22
CA PRO A 2 2.77 -17.16 18.05
C PRO A 2 3.29 -15.72 17.95
N THR A 3 4.60 -15.56 17.79
CA THR A 3 5.24 -14.26 17.64
C THR A 3 4.61 -13.53 16.44
N LEU A 4 4.47 -12.19 16.51
CA LEU A 4 3.91 -11.36 15.43
C LEU A 4 4.46 -11.73 14.03
N ASN A 5 5.71 -12.17 14.00
CA ASN A 5 6.47 -12.68 12.85
C ASN A 5 5.79 -13.83 12.08
N ALA A 6 4.90 -14.60 12.70
CA ALA A 6 4.22 -15.73 12.06
C ALA A 6 2.99 -15.30 11.26
N LEU A 7 2.33 -14.18 11.60
CA LEU A 7 1.01 -13.85 11.06
C LEU A 7 1.05 -13.43 9.58
N SER A 8 2.02 -12.61 9.16
CA SER A 8 2.13 -12.19 7.76
C SER A 8 2.47 -13.36 6.84
N PHE A 9 3.37 -14.24 7.29
CA PHE A 9 3.72 -15.47 6.58
C PHE A 9 2.53 -16.43 6.47
N LEU A 10 1.78 -16.63 7.56
CA LEU A 10 0.59 -17.51 7.57
C LEU A 10 -0.53 -17.00 6.67
N LEU A 11 -0.75 -15.68 6.62
CA LEU A 11 -1.70 -15.06 5.70
C LEU A 11 -1.29 -15.30 4.25
N GLN A 12 -0.01 -15.07 3.93
CA GLN A 12 0.52 -15.31 2.59
C GLN A 12 0.44 -16.78 2.19
N LYS A 13 0.75 -17.68 3.12
CA LYS A 13 0.65 -19.13 2.93
C LYS A 13 -0.81 -19.54 2.64
N SER A 14 -1.76 -19.08 3.45
CA SER A 14 -3.20 -19.32 3.24
C SER A 14 -3.69 -18.80 1.88
N LEU A 15 -3.21 -17.62 1.45
CA LEU A 15 -3.47 -17.04 0.13
C LEU A 15 -2.72 -17.73 -1.02
N SER A 16 -1.87 -18.70 -0.75
CA SER A 16 -1.18 -19.46 -1.80
C SER A 16 -1.69 -20.90 -1.90
N GLU A 17 -2.07 -21.50 -0.77
CA GLU A 17 -2.52 -22.89 -0.66
C GLU A 17 -3.95 -23.11 -1.15
N THR A 18 -4.80 -22.09 -1.12
CA THR A 18 -6.23 -22.20 -1.42
C THR A 18 -6.58 -22.20 -2.92
N PHE A 19 -5.59 -22.17 -3.82
CA PHE A 19 -5.82 -21.94 -5.25
C PHE A 19 -5.34 -23.10 -6.15
N GLY A 20 -6.27 -23.70 -6.89
CA GLY A 20 -6.00 -24.70 -7.93
C GLY A 20 -5.73 -24.09 -9.32
N ALA A 21 -5.61 -24.95 -10.34
CA ALA A 21 -5.35 -24.54 -11.74
C ALA A 21 -6.61 -24.10 -12.53
N ASP A 22 -7.69 -23.71 -11.84
CA ASP A 22 -8.94 -23.33 -12.50
C ASP A 22 -8.89 -21.93 -13.13
N LYS A 23 -9.73 -21.68 -14.14
CA LYS A 23 -9.80 -20.40 -14.86
C LYS A 23 -10.03 -19.19 -13.95
N TYR A 24 -10.66 -19.39 -12.79
CA TYR A 24 -11.05 -18.32 -11.86
C TYR A 24 -10.13 -18.19 -10.64
N SER A 25 -9.17 -19.11 -10.43
CA SER A 25 -8.26 -19.04 -9.27
C SER A 25 -7.53 -17.72 -9.20
N ARG A 26 -7.05 -17.24 -10.35
CA ARG A 26 -6.31 -15.98 -10.46
C ARG A 26 -7.15 -14.79 -10.03
N THR A 27 -8.37 -14.68 -10.54
CA THR A 27 -9.28 -13.58 -10.18
C THR A 27 -9.67 -13.64 -8.71
N ARG A 28 -9.94 -14.84 -8.15
CA ARG A 28 -10.22 -14.98 -6.72
C ARG A 28 -9.03 -14.55 -5.87
N LYS A 29 -7.81 -14.92 -6.25
CA LYS A 29 -6.57 -14.48 -5.57
C LYS A 29 -6.42 -12.97 -5.59
N GLU A 30 -6.65 -12.32 -6.72
CA GLU A 30 -6.56 -10.86 -6.85
C GLU A 30 -7.60 -10.16 -5.96
N VAL A 31 -8.86 -10.62 -5.97
CA VAL A 31 -9.92 -10.06 -5.12
C VAL A 31 -9.62 -10.25 -3.63
N LEU A 32 -9.20 -11.45 -3.22
CA LEU A 32 -8.85 -11.73 -1.82
C LEU A 32 -7.64 -10.90 -1.38
N THR A 33 -6.60 -10.80 -2.22
CA THR A 33 -5.44 -9.95 -1.94
C THR A 33 -5.85 -8.50 -1.73
N TYR A 34 -6.75 -7.98 -2.57
CA TYR A 34 -7.28 -6.63 -2.40
C TYR A 34 -8.04 -6.48 -1.08
N MET A 35 -8.96 -7.39 -0.76
CA MET A 35 -9.73 -7.36 0.48
C MET A 35 -8.84 -7.39 1.73
N PHE A 36 -7.81 -8.26 1.75
CA PHE A 36 -6.88 -8.34 2.87
C PHE A 36 -5.88 -7.18 2.93
N SER A 37 -5.66 -6.45 1.83
CA SER A 37 -4.81 -5.26 1.83
C SER A 37 -5.48 -4.02 2.44
N ARG A 38 -6.82 -3.93 2.44
CA ARG A 38 -7.57 -2.79 2.99
C ARG A 38 -7.40 -2.56 4.50
N PRO A 39 -7.42 -3.59 5.38
CA PRO A 39 -7.20 -3.40 6.82
C PRO A 39 -5.73 -3.23 7.19
N MET A 40 -4.78 -3.41 6.26
CA MET A 40 -3.36 -3.25 6.57
C MET A 40 -3.03 -1.78 6.85
N GLN A 41 -2.29 -1.54 7.93
CA GLN A 41 -1.79 -0.22 8.26
C GLN A 41 -0.64 0.18 7.34
N MET A 42 -0.55 1.48 7.06
CA MET A 42 0.52 2.04 6.24
C MET A 42 1.83 2.06 7.03
N ALA A 43 2.93 1.70 6.37
CA ALA A 43 4.26 1.81 6.97
C ALA A 43 4.64 3.28 7.22
N LEU A 44 5.14 3.57 8.43
CA LEU A 44 5.53 4.89 8.90
C LEU A 44 7.04 4.98 9.10
N TYR A 45 7.60 6.15 8.82
CA TYR A 45 8.93 6.53 9.26
C TYR A 45 8.85 7.01 10.72
N PHE A 46 9.83 6.64 11.53
CA PHE A 46 9.94 7.08 12.92
C PHE A 46 11.41 7.21 13.31
N CYS A 47 11.68 7.96 14.37
CA CYS A 47 13.00 8.05 14.98
C CYS A 47 13.14 6.96 16.04
N THR A 48 14.20 6.15 15.97
CA THR A 48 14.48 5.08 16.94
C THR A 48 14.71 5.61 18.36
N GLY A 49 15.10 6.89 18.52
CA GLY A 49 15.35 7.48 19.83
C GLY A 49 14.11 7.99 20.57
N VAL A 50 12.93 7.95 19.94
CA VAL A 50 11.65 8.46 20.50
C VAL A 50 10.70 7.31 20.85
N LEU A 51 10.85 6.15 20.21
CA LEU A 51 10.05 4.96 20.51
C LEU A 51 10.85 4.04 21.44
N ASP A 52 10.29 3.74 22.61
CA ASP A 52 10.95 2.89 23.60
C ASP A 52 10.69 1.39 23.38
N ASP A 53 9.64 1.04 22.62
CA ASP A 53 9.24 -0.34 22.37
C ASP A 53 9.83 -0.87 21.05
N GLU A 54 10.86 -1.70 21.16
CA GLU A 54 11.52 -2.34 20.01
C GLU A 54 10.60 -3.27 19.22
N THR A 55 9.51 -3.78 19.83
CA THR A 55 8.57 -4.67 19.13
C THR A 55 7.83 -3.94 18.00
N LEU A 56 7.71 -2.61 18.09
CA LEU A 56 7.07 -1.76 17.10
C LEU A 56 7.97 -1.46 15.88
N PHE A 57 9.26 -1.79 15.95
CA PHE A 57 10.19 -1.60 14.82
C PHE A 57 10.00 -2.66 13.72
N HIS A 58 9.30 -3.74 14.04
CA HIS A 58 9.10 -4.86 13.14
C HIS A 58 8.28 -4.48 11.90
N HIS A 59 8.82 -4.77 10.72
CA HIS A 59 8.13 -4.53 9.46
C HIS A 59 7.23 -5.72 9.10
N TYR A 60 5.95 -5.66 9.51
CA TYR A 60 4.96 -6.74 9.34
C TYR A 60 4.98 -7.42 7.97
N ALA A 61 4.93 -6.65 6.88
CA ALA A 61 4.83 -7.21 5.53
C ALA A 61 6.12 -7.85 5.00
N LEU A 62 7.28 -7.47 5.55
CA LEU A 62 8.59 -7.99 5.14
C LEU A 62 9.11 -9.04 6.13
N ASN A 63 8.48 -9.16 7.30
CA ASN A 63 8.87 -10.06 8.38
C ASN A 63 10.34 -9.86 8.81
N VAL A 64 10.78 -8.60 8.88
CA VAL A 64 12.13 -8.23 9.33
C VAL A 64 12.07 -7.31 10.56
N PRO A 65 13.00 -7.44 11.52
CA PRO A 65 12.98 -6.65 12.76
C PRO A 65 13.31 -5.17 12.54
N PHE A 66 14.16 -4.84 11.57
CA PHE A 66 14.55 -3.47 11.25
C PHE A 66 14.49 -3.25 9.75
N TYR A 67 13.94 -2.12 9.34
CA TYR A 67 13.87 -1.73 7.94
C TYR A 67 13.95 -0.22 7.79
N THR A 68 14.69 0.22 6.77
CA THR A 68 14.73 1.63 6.37
C THR A 68 14.89 1.75 4.85
N HIS A 69 14.56 2.90 4.31
CA HIS A 69 14.83 3.22 2.92
C HIS A 69 16.24 3.82 2.78
N PHE A 70 16.98 3.34 1.78
CA PHE A 70 18.30 3.88 1.43
C PHE A 70 18.52 4.11 -0.08
N THR A 71 17.79 3.40 -0.94
CA THR A 71 18.18 3.20 -2.35
C THR A 71 17.80 4.32 -3.32
N SER A 72 17.12 5.39 -2.90
CA SER A 72 16.62 6.42 -3.83
C SER A 72 16.63 7.85 -3.26
N PRO A 73 17.80 8.37 -2.82
CA PRO A 73 17.94 9.71 -2.23
C PRO A 73 17.42 10.84 -3.12
N ILE A 74 17.42 10.67 -4.44
CA ILE A 74 16.90 11.67 -5.39
C ILE A 74 15.39 11.89 -5.23
N ARG A 75 14.63 10.86 -4.84
CA ARG A 75 13.16 10.87 -4.87
C ARG A 75 12.51 10.88 -3.49
N ARG A 76 13.27 10.57 -2.44
CA ARG A 76 12.76 10.42 -1.07
C ARG A 76 13.70 11.10 -0.08
N TYR A 77 13.16 12.05 0.69
CA TYR A 77 13.94 12.75 1.71
C TYR A 77 14.40 11.83 2.85
N ALA A 78 13.62 10.80 3.19
CA ALA A 78 14.02 9.79 4.18
C ALA A 78 15.34 9.10 3.83
N ASP A 79 15.57 8.78 2.55
CA ASP A 79 16.84 8.19 2.09
C ASP A 79 18.00 9.16 2.37
N ILE A 80 17.83 10.47 2.10
CA ILE A 80 18.88 11.48 2.31
C ILE A 80 19.31 11.53 3.79
N LEU A 81 18.36 11.44 4.72
CA LEU A 81 18.68 11.40 6.15
C LEU A 81 19.52 10.17 6.50
N VAL A 82 19.15 9.00 5.97
CA VAL A 82 19.91 7.75 6.18
C VAL A 82 21.31 7.84 5.57
N HIS A 83 21.45 8.41 4.37
CA HIS A 83 22.76 8.64 3.73
C HIS A 83 23.66 9.53 4.58
N ARG A 84 23.11 10.60 5.18
CA ARG A 84 23.86 11.47 6.11
C ARG A 84 24.26 10.73 7.38
N LEU A 85 23.34 9.95 7.96
CA LEU A 85 23.60 9.15 9.16
C LEU A 85 24.69 8.10 8.92
N LEU A 86 24.64 7.42 7.76
CA LEU A 86 25.65 6.45 7.37
C LEU A 86 27.02 7.10 7.11
N SER A 87 27.03 8.29 6.50
CA SER A 87 28.30 9.02 6.29
C SER A 87 28.94 9.44 7.61
N ALA A 88 28.12 9.83 8.59
CA ALA A 88 28.58 10.16 9.95
C ALA A 88 29.06 8.91 10.71
N SER A 89 28.39 7.76 10.57
CA SER A 89 28.82 6.53 11.25
C SER A 89 30.12 5.96 10.68
N LEU A 90 30.40 6.20 9.40
CA LEU A 90 31.67 5.85 8.76
C LEU A 90 32.80 6.87 9.05
N GLY A 91 32.52 7.95 9.78
CA GLY A 91 33.51 8.99 10.10
C GLY A 91 33.89 9.90 8.92
N ALA A 92 33.20 9.80 7.78
CA ALA A 92 33.43 10.66 6.61
C ALA A 92 32.87 12.08 6.79
N THR A 93 31.98 12.29 7.76
CA THR A 93 31.36 13.58 8.07
C THR A 93 31.22 13.74 9.58
N SER A 94 31.17 14.99 10.06
CA SER A 94 30.93 15.28 11.47
C SER A 94 29.62 14.66 11.96
N PRO A 95 29.55 14.18 13.22
CA PRO A 95 28.34 13.61 13.79
C PRO A 95 27.17 14.60 13.73
N ILE A 96 26.01 14.09 13.35
CA ILE A 96 24.79 14.90 13.22
C ILE A 96 24.35 15.34 14.62
N LYS A 97 24.46 16.64 14.90
CA LYS A 97 24.00 17.27 16.16
C LYS A 97 22.51 17.63 16.11
N MET A 98 21.66 16.70 15.65
CA MET A 98 20.22 16.93 15.62
C MET A 98 19.56 16.35 16.86
N GLU A 99 18.64 17.12 17.43
CA GLU A 99 17.76 16.67 18.51
C GLU A 99 16.82 15.55 18.03
N LYS A 100 16.47 14.62 18.91
CA LYS A 100 15.65 13.45 18.56
C LYS A 100 14.25 13.86 18.11
N GLU A 101 13.66 14.85 18.77
CA GLU A 101 12.36 15.44 18.46
C GLU A 101 12.37 16.09 17.07
N ALA A 102 13.47 16.73 16.68
CA ALA A 102 13.61 17.34 15.36
C ALA A 102 13.61 16.29 14.24
N ILE A 103 14.26 15.14 14.47
CA ILE A 103 14.27 14.02 13.52
C ILE A 103 12.87 13.39 13.42
N GLN A 104 12.17 13.23 14.54
CA GLN A 104 10.80 12.72 14.54
C GLN A 104 9.86 13.63 13.74
N LYS A 105 9.92 14.95 13.93
CA LYS A 105 9.13 15.91 13.13
C LYS A 105 9.40 15.80 11.64
N GLN A 106 10.65 15.55 11.24
CA GLN A 106 11.00 15.32 9.83
C GLN A 106 10.44 13.99 9.31
N ALA A 107 10.45 12.94 10.14
CA ALA A 107 9.85 11.65 9.81
C ALA A 107 8.33 11.79 9.61
N ASP A 108 7.65 12.50 10.51
CA ASP A 108 6.22 12.80 10.41
C ASP A 108 5.88 13.59 9.15
N HIS A 109 6.68 14.62 8.83
CA HIS A 109 6.53 15.35 7.57
C HIS A 109 6.68 14.44 6.34
N CYS A 110 7.64 13.51 6.37
CA CYS A 110 7.82 12.54 5.30
C CYS A 110 6.63 11.59 5.19
N ASN A 111 6.02 11.20 6.31
CA ASN A 111 4.82 10.36 6.35
C ASN A 111 3.62 11.08 5.71
N ASP A 112 3.38 12.33 6.09
CA ASP A 112 2.29 13.14 5.54
C ASP A 112 2.43 13.31 4.03
N ARG A 113 3.64 13.67 3.57
CA ARG A 113 3.91 13.84 2.13
C ARG A 113 3.79 12.53 1.36
N LYS A 114 4.23 11.40 1.95
CA LYS A 114 4.04 10.07 1.35
C LYS A 114 2.56 9.74 1.18
N MET A 115 1.74 9.98 2.20
CA MET A 115 0.30 9.73 2.15
C MET A 115 -0.41 10.63 1.14
N ALA A 116 -0.08 11.93 1.13
CA ALA A 116 -0.61 12.87 0.16
C ALA A 116 -0.22 12.48 -1.28
N SER A 117 1.05 12.14 -1.51
CA SER A 117 1.53 11.71 -2.83
C SER A 117 0.82 10.46 -3.32
N LYS A 118 0.58 9.46 -2.45
CA LYS A 118 -0.14 8.24 -2.81
C LYS A 118 -1.58 8.54 -3.22
N ARG A 119 -2.29 9.38 -2.46
CA ARG A 119 -3.67 9.80 -2.78
C ARG A 119 -3.74 10.52 -4.12
N VAL A 120 -2.83 11.44 -4.38
CA VAL A 120 -2.79 12.17 -5.67
C VAL A 120 -2.50 11.21 -6.83
N GLN A 121 -1.62 10.23 -6.63
CA GLN A 121 -1.33 9.21 -7.63
C GLN A 121 -2.56 8.36 -7.96
N GLU A 122 -3.32 7.94 -6.94
CA GLU A 122 -4.58 7.20 -7.09
C GLU A 122 -5.62 8.05 -7.85
N LEU A 123 -5.89 9.28 -7.38
CA LEU A 123 -6.84 10.19 -8.03
C LEU A 123 -6.47 10.53 -9.48
N SER A 124 -5.17 10.66 -9.77
CA SER A 124 -4.71 10.91 -11.13
C SER A 124 -5.01 9.71 -12.02
N ALA A 125 -4.75 8.49 -11.56
CA ALA A 125 -5.06 7.28 -12.33
C ALA A 125 -6.57 7.19 -12.61
N ASP A 126 -7.40 7.51 -11.62
CA ASP A 126 -8.86 7.49 -11.72
C ASP A 126 -9.38 8.53 -12.71
N LEU A 127 -8.83 9.75 -12.67
CA LEU A 127 -9.18 10.81 -13.60
C LEU A 127 -8.90 10.39 -15.04
N PHE A 128 -7.69 9.91 -15.33
CA PHE A 128 -7.33 9.47 -16.68
C PHE A 128 -8.13 8.24 -17.13
N PHE A 129 -8.43 7.33 -16.20
CA PHE A 129 -9.30 6.19 -16.48
C PHE A 129 -10.73 6.62 -16.82
N SER A 130 -11.30 7.59 -16.09
CA SER A 130 -12.64 8.12 -16.36
C SER A 130 -12.73 8.77 -17.75
N VAL A 131 -11.70 9.52 -18.14
CA VAL A 131 -11.60 10.13 -19.48
C VAL A 131 -11.47 9.03 -20.54
N PHE A 132 -10.67 8.00 -20.29
CA PHE A 132 -10.50 6.88 -21.20
C PHE A 132 -11.82 6.14 -21.48
N VAL A 133 -12.60 5.85 -20.43
CA VAL A 133 -13.92 5.22 -20.55
C VAL A 133 -14.89 6.11 -21.32
N ARG A 134 -14.86 7.44 -21.09
CA ARG A 134 -15.69 8.40 -21.84
C ARG A 134 -15.37 8.40 -23.33
N VAL A 135 -14.10 8.33 -23.71
CA VAL A 135 -13.66 8.37 -25.11
C VAL A 135 -13.89 7.02 -25.81
N ARG A 136 -13.85 5.90 -25.09
CA ARG A 136 -14.03 4.55 -25.66
C ARG A 136 -15.14 3.75 -24.95
N PRO A 137 -16.42 4.07 -25.19
CA PRO A 137 -17.55 3.44 -24.51
C PRO A 137 -17.75 1.95 -24.84
N LYS A 138 -17.20 1.46 -25.95
CA LYS A 138 -17.28 0.04 -26.36
C LYS A 138 -16.14 -0.84 -25.83
N ALA A 139 -15.32 -0.34 -24.89
CA ALA A 139 -14.36 -1.18 -24.19
C ALA A 139 -15.11 -2.18 -23.28
N VAL A 140 -15.51 -3.32 -23.86
CA VAL A 140 -16.16 -4.41 -23.13
C VAL A 140 -15.14 -5.03 -22.18
N PHE A 141 -15.19 -4.65 -20.91
CA PHE A 141 -14.44 -5.32 -19.86
C PHE A 141 -15.12 -6.65 -19.52
N SER A 142 -14.65 -7.73 -20.13
CA SER A 142 -15.11 -9.10 -19.86
C SER A 142 -14.57 -9.63 -18.53
N GLN A 143 -15.05 -9.12 -17.40
CA GLN A 143 -14.95 -9.83 -16.12
C GLN A 143 -16.25 -9.63 -15.33
N GLY A 144 -17.02 -10.71 -15.24
CA GLY A 144 -18.25 -10.78 -14.48
C GLY A 144 -17.99 -11.22 -13.04
N ILE A 145 -18.74 -10.62 -12.12
CA ILE A 145 -19.44 -11.28 -11.01
C ILE A 145 -20.73 -10.44 -10.83
N SER A 146 -21.87 -11.06 -11.11
CA SER A 146 -23.20 -10.54 -10.85
C SER A 146 -23.57 -10.80 -9.38
N GLY A 147 -23.89 -9.75 -8.61
CA GLY A 147 -24.67 -9.90 -7.37
C GLY A 147 -24.04 -9.39 -6.06
N PHE A 148 -22.81 -8.89 -6.08
CA PHE A 148 -22.25 -8.08 -4.99
C PHE A 148 -22.14 -6.63 -5.46
N PRO A 149 -21.95 -5.61 -4.58
CA PRO A 149 -21.46 -4.32 -5.03
C PRO A 149 -20.28 -4.62 -5.94
N CYS A 150 -20.44 -4.31 -7.23
CA CYS A 150 -19.44 -4.57 -8.24
C CYS A 150 -18.34 -3.51 -8.06
N GLU A 151 -17.69 -3.53 -6.89
CA GLU A 151 -16.30 -3.13 -6.75
C GLU A 151 -15.52 -4.16 -7.55
N LYS A 152 -15.51 -3.97 -8.88
CA LYS A 152 -14.47 -4.56 -9.71
C LYS A 152 -13.13 -4.27 -9.03
N PRO A 153 -12.10 -5.11 -9.22
CA PRO A 153 -10.72 -4.78 -8.83
C PRO A 153 -10.13 -3.63 -9.69
N THR A 154 -10.96 -2.68 -10.10
CA THR A 154 -10.64 -1.47 -10.84
C THR A 154 -10.92 -0.29 -9.93
N TRP A 155 -9.87 0.19 -9.27
CA TRP A 155 -9.44 1.58 -9.01
C TRP A 155 -10.44 2.72 -8.75
N THR A 156 -11.75 2.60 -8.93
CA THR A 156 -12.71 3.68 -8.68
C THR A 156 -13.87 3.14 -7.87
N GLY A 157 -13.99 3.59 -6.62
CA GLY A 157 -15.16 3.40 -5.77
C GLY A 157 -16.36 4.24 -6.23
N GLY A 158 -16.76 4.08 -7.49
CA GLY A 158 -17.92 4.74 -8.07
C GLY A 158 -19.18 3.89 -7.90
N PHE A 159 -20.19 4.43 -7.22
CA PHE A 159 -21.53 3.83 -7.20
C PHE A 159 -22.19 4.01 -8.58
N VAL A 160 -22.23 2.94 -9.38
CA VAL A 160 -23.06 2.90 -10.60
C VAL A 160 -24.46 2.45 -10.21
N TYR A 161 -25.40 3.39 -10.11
CA TYR A 161 -26.82 3.05 -9.98
C TYR A 161 -27.30 2.38 -11.28
N ALA A 162 -27.57 1.07 -11.23
CA ALA A 162 -28.15 0.35 -12.34
C ALA A 162 -29.67 0.64 -12.43
N LEU A 163 -30.07 1.49 -13.37
CA LEU A 163 -31.47 1.62 -13.81
C LEU A 163 -31.91 0.29 -14.41
N GLY A 164 -32.73 -0.47 -13.67
CA GLY A 164 -33.25 -1.76 -14.08
C GLY A 164 -34.28 -1.65 -15.21
N PHE A 165 -34.00 -2.31 -16.33
CA PHE A 165 -34.93 -2.44 -17.45
C PHE A 165 -35.85 -3.64 -17.20
N ARG A 166 -37.11 -3.39 -16.80
CA ARG A 166 -38.12 -4.45 -16.62
C ARG A 166 -38.77 -4.73 -17.99
N LYS A 167 -38.47 -5.89 -18.60
CA LYS A 167 -39.23 -6.37 -19.77
C LYS A 167 -40.65 -6.67 -19.30
N GLY A 168 -41.62 -5.86 -19.71
CA GLY A 168 -43.03 -6.20 -19.56
C GLY A 168 -43.32 -7.48 -20.34
N LYS A 169 -43.86 -8.50 -19.67
CA LYS A 169 -44.51 -9.61 -20.34
C LYS A 169 -45.88 -9.10 -20.83
N GLN A 170 -46.16 -9.28 -22.11
CA GLN A 170 -47.54 -9.43 -22.59
C GLN A 170 -48.12 -10.73 -22.01
#